data_AF-A0AAV3PAE7-F1
#
_entry.id   AF-A0AAV3PAE7-F1
#
_cell.length_a   1.000
_cell.length_b   1.000
_cell.length_c   1.000
_cell.angle_alpha   90.00
_cell.angle_beta   90.00
_cell.angle_gamma   90.00
#
_symmetry.space_group_name_H-M   'P 1'
#
loop_
_entity.id
_entity.type
_entity.pdbx_description
1 polymer ?
#
loop_
_entity_poly.entity_id
_entity_poly.type
_entity_poly.pdbx_seq_one_letter_code
_entity_poly.pdbx_strand_id
1 'polypeptide(L)'
;MPSLPQGTNTDLAGQAPFSPDMRNVFLEIEDKRLLPPPPLQKVPQTKRDMSKFCQYQKDHRQDTDDCRHLKIEIEKLIQRG
;
A
#
# COMPACT_ATOMS: atom_id res chain seq x y z
N MET A 1 28.04 20.93 18.77
CA MET A 1 26.60 21.02 18.44
C MET A 1 26.11 19.61 18.18
N PRO A 2 25.40 18.96 19.13
CA PRO A 2 24.80 17.66 18.85
C PRO A 2 23.42 17.87 18.21
N SER A 3 23.28 17.42 16.96
CA SER A 3 21.99 17.40 16.27
C SER A 3 21.14 16.22 16.78
N LEU A 4 19.89 16.52 17.11
CA LEU A 4 18.83 15.61 17.56
C LEU A 4 18.77 14.27 16.81
N PRO A 5 18.58 13.13 17.50
CA PRO A 5 18.05 11.95 16.84
C PRO A 5 16.59 12.23 16.45
N GLN A 6 16.32 12.25 15.16
CA GLN A 6 14.94 12.22 14.65
C GLN A 6 14.32 10.91 15.13
N GLY A 7 13.35 11.03 16.03
CA GLY A 7 12.73 9.90 16.72
C GLY A 7 12.24 8.85 15.74
N THR A 8 12.74 7.63 15.88
CA THR A 8 12.17 6.42 15.31
C THR A 8 10.89 6.09 16.08
N ASN A 9 9.81 6.78 15.76
CA ASN A 9 8.47 6.34 16.09
C ASN A 9 7.81 5.81 14.82
N THR A 10 8.11 4.56 14.53
CA THR A 10 7.19 3.72 13.77
C THR A 10 6.97 2.47 14.60
N ASP A 11 6.41 2.68 15.80
CA ASP A 11 5.62 1.65 16.46
C ASP A 11 4.34 1.48 15.64
N LEU A 12 4.45 0.68 14.59
CA LEU A 12 3.30 0.04 13.95
C LEU A 12 3.66 -1.43 13.66
N ALA A 13 4.48 -2.02 14.53
CA ALA A 13 4.75 -3.45 14.56
C ALA A 13 3.68 -4.14 15.44
N GLY A 14 2.41 -3.94 15.08
CA GLY A 14 1.25 -4.44 15.82
C GLY A 14 0.12 -4.96 14.92
N GLN A 15 0.41 -5.28 13.65
CA GLN A 15 -0.58 -5.87 12.74
C GLN A 15 -0.04 -7.16 12.13
N ALA A 16 -0.37 -8.29 12.75
CA ALA A 16 -0.51 -9.57 12.07
C ALA A 16 -2.02 -9.90 12.02
N PRO A 17 -2.56 -10.65 11.02
CA PRO A 17 -1.88 -11.57 10.12
C PRO A 17 -2.41 -11.43 8.68
N PHE A 18 -1.87 -10.51 7.89
CA PHE A 18 -1.94 -10.67 6.44
C PHE A 18 -0.53 -10.64 5.89
N SER A 19 0.11 -11.82 5.94
CA SER A 19 1.19 -12.17 5.02
C SER A 19 0.78 -13.27 3.99
N PRO A 20 -0.43 -13.26 3.38
CA PRO A 20 -0.51 -13.75 2.02
C PRO A 20 0.08 -12.68 1.08
N ASP A 21 0.54 -13.09 -0.10
CA ASP A 21 0.94 -12.13 -1.14
C ASP A 21 -0.19 -11.12 -1.34
N MET A 22 0.07 -9.86 -0.98
CA MET A 22 -0.89 -8.76 -1.05
C MET A 22 -1.38 -8.57 -2.49
N ARG A 23 -0.50 -8.89 -3.45
CA ARG A 23 -0.86 -9.05 -4.86
C ARG A 23 -1.95 -10.12 -5.09
N ASN A 24 -1.86 -11.30 -4.48
CA ASN A 24 -2.86 -12.36 -4.69
C ASN A 24 -4.22 -11.97 -4.10
N VAL A 25 -4.22 -11.37 -2.90
CA VAL A 25 -5.45 -10.84 -2.30
C VAL A 25 -6.05 -9.76 -3.19
N PHE A 26 -5.22 -8.83 -3.69
CA PHE A 26 -5.65 -7.79 -4.62
C PHE A 26 -6.32 -8.37 -5.86
N LEU A 27 -5.74 -9.39 -6.50
CA LEU A 27 -6.31 -10.01 -7.69
C LEU A 27 -7.70 -10.61 -7.41
N GLU A 28 -7.87 -11.29 -6.27
CA GLU A 28 -9.16 -11.89 -5.91
C GLU A 28 -10.25 -10.84 -5.65
N ILE A 29 -9.92 -9.76 -4.94
CA ILE A 29 -10.90 -8.71 -4.60
C ILE A 29 -11.11 -7.71 -5.74
N GLU A 30 -10.14 -7.55 -6.64
CA GLU A 30 -10.29 -6.77 -7.87
C GLU A 30 -11.26 -7.45 -8.83
N ASP A 31 -11.17 -8.77 -8.99
CA ASP A 31 -12.10 -9.56 -9.80
C ASP A 31 -13.55 -9.41 -9.28
N LYS A 32 -13.70 -9.49 -7.96
CA LYS A 32 -14.98 -9.26 -7.26
C LYS A 32 -15.41 -7.78 -7.21
N ARG A 33 -14.60 -6.86 -7.73
CA ARG A 33 -14.85 -5.40 -7.76
C ARG A 33 -15.18 -4.81 -6.39
N LEU A 34 -14.55 -5.33 -5.32
CA LEU A 34 -14.82 -4.90 -3.94
C LEU A 34 -14.03 -3.66 -3.53
N LEU A 35 -12.96 -3.32 -4.26
CA LEU A 35 -12.14 -2.14 -3.99
C LEU A 35 -12.68 -0.90 -4.69
N PRO A 36 -12.62 0.28 -4.03
CA PRO A 36 -12.85 1.54 -4.71
C PRO A 36 -11.73 1.85 -5.72
N PRO A 37 -11.94 2.79 -6.65
CA PRO A 37 -10.87 3.29 -7.50
C PRO A 37 -9.70 3.86 -6.67
N PRO A 38 -8.44 3.68 -7.11
CA PRO A 38 -7.30 4.25 -6.41
C PRO A 38 -7.36 5.78 -6.44
N PRO A 39 -6.88 6.47 -5.39
CA PRO A 39 -6.81 7.92 -5.39
C PRO A 39 -5.88 8.41 -6.51
N LEU A 40 -6.25 9.49 -7.18
CA LEU A 40 -5.38 10.15 -8.15
C LEU A 40 -4.25 10.86 -7.42
N GLN A 41 -3.08 10.25 -7.42
CA GLN A 41 -1.91 10.86 -6.80
C GLN A 41 -1.10 11.63 -7.85
N LYS A 42 -0.83 12.92 -7.61
CA LYS A 42 0.04 13.75 -8.46
C LYS A 42 1.50 13.60 -8.01
N VAL A 43 2.18 12.53 -8.43
CA VAL A 43 3.65 12.45 -8.26
C VAL A 43 4.33 12.67 -9.60
N PRO A 44 5.35 13.55 -9.63
CA PRO A 44 6.18 13.77 -10.81
C PRO A 44 6.77 12.46 -11.32
N GLN A 45 6.79 12.28 -12.64
CA GLN A 45 7.37 11.10 -13.27
C GLN A 45 8.85 10.90 -12.88
N THR A 46 9.57 11.97 -12.58
CA THR A 46 10.98 11.95 -12.14
C THR A 46 11.20 11.31 -10.76
N LYS A 47 10.15 11.17 -9.94
CA LYS A 47 10.21 10.54 -8.61
C LYS A 47 9.64 9.11 -8.62
N ARG A 48 9.32 8.58 -9.79
CA ARG A 48 8.78 7.23 -9.96
C ARG A 48 9.93 6.24 -10.09
N ASP A 49 9.85 5.16 -9.32
CA ASP A 49 10.77 4.04 -9.43
C ASP A 49 10.19 3.06 -10.45
N MET A 50 10.74 3.06 -11.66
CA MET A 50 10.28 2.20 -12.75
C MET A 50 10.51 0.71 -12.49
N SER A 51 11.35 0.35 -11.52
CA SER A 51 11.55 -1.05 -11.12
C SER A 51 10.38 -1.61 -10.32
N LYS A 52 9.56 -0.73 -9.72
CA LYS A 52 8.42 -1.10 -8.87
C LYS A 52 7.11 -0.80 -9.57
N PHE A 53 6.11 -1.64 -9.35
CA PHE A 53 4.79 -1.41 -9.92
C PHE A 53 3.65 -1.81 -8.99
N CYS A 54 2.77 -0.85 -8.73
CA CYS A 54 1.56 -1.06 -7.95
C CYS A 54 0.38 -1.25 -8.91
N GLN A 55 -0.18 -2.46 -8.97
CA GLN A 55 -1.30 -2.77 -9.85
C GLN A 55 -2.58 -2.02 -9.44
N TYR A 56 -2.82 -1.84 -8.13
CA TYR A 56 -3.95 -1.06 -7.64
C TYR A 56 -3.88 0.40 -8.08
N GLN A 57 -2.71 1.05 -7.94
CA GLN A 57 -2.52 2.46 -8.32
C GLN A 57 -2.31 2.65 -9.84
N LYS A 58 -1.91 1.58 -10.54
CA LYS A 58 -1.46 1.58 -11.94
C LYS A 58 -0.34 2.58 -12.19
N ASP A 59 0.61 2.65 -11.25
CA ASP A 59 1.74 3.59 -11.30
C ASP A 59 3.03 3.00 -10.70
N HIS A 60 4.16 3.54 -11.13
CA HIS A 60 5.52 3.08 -10.80
C HIS A 60 6.09 3.79 -9.57
N ARG A 61 5.57 3.49 -8.38
CA ARG A 61 6.02 4.15 -7.14
C ARG A 61 6.50 3.18 -6.08
N GLN A 62 5.81 2.08 -6.00
CA GLN A 62 5.97 1.05 -4.98
C GLN A 62 5.37 -0.22 -5.56
N ASP A 63 5.72 -1.36 -4.99
CA ASP A 63 5.14 -2.63 -5.38
C ASP A 63 3.70 -2.75 -4.86
N THR A 64 2.99 -3.72 -5.40
CA THR A 64 1.60 -3.98 -4.99
C THR A 64 1.56 -4.42 -3.52
N ASP A 65 2.59 -5.16 -3.09
CA ASP A 65 2.69 -5.65 -1.71
C ASP A 65 2.90 -4.54 -0.67
N ASP A 66 3.65 -3.50 -1.04
CA ASP A 66 3.88 -2.33 -0.20
C ASP A 66 2.81 -1.24 -0.36
N CYS A 67 1.71 -1.51 -1.08
CA CYS A 67 0.72 -0.48 -1.36
C CYS A 67 -0.12 -0.14 -0.12
N ARG A 68 0.24 0.96 0.54
CA ARG A 68 -0.47 1.45 1.73
C ARG A 68 -1.98 1.65 1.52
N HIS A 69 -2.39 2.22 0.37
CA HIS A 69 -3.82 2.43 0.09
C HIS A 69 -4.56 1.11 -0.07
N LEU A 70 -3.96 0.14 -0.76
CA LEU A 70 -4.54 -1.19 -0.92
C LEU A 70 -4.71 -1.88 0.43
N LYS A 71 -3.68 -1.84 1.29
CA LYS A 71 -3.74 -2.42 2.64
C LYS A 71 -4.89 -1.85 3.47
N ILE A 72 -5.04 -0.52 3.46
CA ILE A 72 -6.13 0.16 4.17
C ILE A 72 -7.50 -0.27 3.65
N GLU A 73 -7.69 -0.38 2.34
CA GLU A 73 -8.99 -0.80 1.79
C GLU A 73 -9.30 -2.27 2.09
N ILE A 74 -8.28 -3.15 2.07
CA ILE A 74 -8.44 -4.55 2.50
C ILE A 74 -8.81 -4.63 3.98
N GLU A 75 -8.12 -3.90 4.86
CA GLU A 75 -8.42 -3.85 6.30
C GLU A 75 -9.85 -3.36 6.56
N LYS A 76 -10.32 -2.35 5.82
CA LYS A 76 -11.71 -1.88 5.91
C LYS A 76 -12.72 -2.93 5.45
N LEU A 77 -12.41 -3.68 4.39
CA LEU A 77 -13.30 -4.75 3.90
C LEU A 77 -13.44 -5.85 4.96
N ILE A 78 -12.35 -6.21 5.62
CA ILE A 78 -12.35 -7.20 6.71
C ILE A 78 -13.11 -6.68 7.93
N GLN A 79 -12.88 -5.41 8.33
CA GLN A 79 -13.53 -4.84 9.51
C GLN A 79 -15.05 -4.66 9.33
N ARG A 80 -15.52 -4.54 8.09
CA ARG A 80 -16.96 -4.50 7.78
C ARG A 80 -17.60 -5.89 7.72
N GLY A 81 -16.82 -6.96 7.82
CA GLY A 81 -17.24 -8.36 7.81
C GLY A 81 -17.46 -8.92 9.21
#